data_AF-A0A494J7J8-F1
#
_entry.id   AF-A0A494J7J8-F1
#
_cell.length_a   1.000
_cell.length_b   1.000
_cell.length_c   1.000
_cell.angle_alpha   90.00
_cell.angle_beta   90.00
_cell.angle_gamma   90.00
#
_symmetry.space_group_name_H-M   'P 1'
#
loop_
_entity.id
_entity.type
_entity.pdbx_description
1 polymer ?
#
loop_
_entity_poly.entity_id
_entity_poly.type
_entity_poly.pdbx_seq_one_letter_code
_entity_poly.pdbx_strand_id
1 'polypeptide(L)'
;MKKLFYTTFLASTILSSCSGTFGIRGVYAQLWNIDAHKKYSLSSNSSRNHNFDLINTSTEDSSFKIYTPDRKLYQTIRKGEKAHFKDTSFNGIIIENMTSVNGNIQFYVYIQEKGYLTAPKVKLSEVNK
;
A
#
# COMPACT_ATOMS: atom_id res chain seq x y z
N MET A 1 -25.61 51.77 -30.83
CA MET A 1 -24.59 51.00 -30.08
C MET A 1 -25.11 49.58 -29.88
N LYS A 2 -24.71 48.65 -30.74
CA LYS A 2 -25.07 47.22 -30.65
C LYS A 2 -23.77 46.43 -30.62
N LYS A 3 -23.68 45.45 -29.71
CA LYS A 3 -22.81 44.25 -29.69
C LYS A 3 -22.20 44.05 -28.31
N LEU A 4 -22.89 43.30 -27.46
CA LEU A 4 -22.32 42.71 -26.24
C LEU A 4 -23.22 41.56 -25.75
N PHE A 5 -23.43 40.53 -26.57
CA PHE A 5 -24.15 39.31 -26.16
C PHE A 5 -23.70 38.05 -26.91
N TYR A 6 -22.40 37.86 -27.16
CA TYR A 6 -21.92 36.64 -27.84
C TYR A 6 -20.57 36.13 -27.35
N THR A 7 -20.32 36.10 -26.03
CA THR A 7 -19.09 35.48 -25.50
C THR A 7 -19.31 34.44 -24.41
N THR A 8 -20.54 34.19 -23.96
CA THR A 8 -20.81 33.24 -22.86
C THR A 8 -21.27 31.84 -23.30
N PHE A 9 -21.32 31.54 -24.59
CA PHE A 9 -21.83 30.24 -25.09
C PHE A 9 -20.77 29.27 -25.64
N LEU A 10 -19.48 29.64 -25.58
CA LEU A 10 -18.37 28.80 -26.08
C LEU A 10 -17.52 28.15 -24.98
N ALA A 11 -17.86 28.37 -23.70
CA ALA A 11 -17.14 27.81 -22.57
C ALA A 11 -17.74 26.50 -22.02
N SER A 12 -18.91 26.06 -22.51
CA SER A 12 -19.64 24.93 -21.95
C SER A 12 -19.38 23.58 -22.64
N THR A 13 -18.58 23.52 -23.70
CA THR A 13 -18.31 22.27 -24.45
C THR A 13 -16.87 21.73 -24.32
N ILE A 14 -16.02 22.32 -23.48
CA ILE A 14 -14.62 21.85 -23.29
C ILE A 14 -14.43 21.06 -21.97
N LEU A 15 -15.43 20.99 -21.09
CA LEU A 15 -15.28 20.32 -19.79
C LEU A 15 -15.79 18.87 -19.72
N SER A 16 -16.32 18.31 -20.82
CA SER A 16 -16.90 16.96 -20.82
C SER A 16 -16.01 15.84 -21.38
N SER A 17 -14.73 16.09 -21.68
CA SER A 17 -13.81 15.06 -22.20
C SER A 17 -12.63 14.71 -21.29
N CYS A 18 -12.70 15.04 -20.00
CA CYS A 18 -11.84 14.42 -18.97
C CYS A 18 -12.51 13.20 -18.30
N SER A 19 -13.32 12.44 -19.05
CA SER A 19 -13.64 11.05 -18.72
C SER A 19 -12.65 10.10 -19.40
N GLY A 20 -11.38 10.52 -19.50
CA GLY A 20 -10.29 9.59 -19.75
C GLY A 20 -10.19 8.66 -18.55
N THR A 21 -10.38 7.38 -18.79
CA THR A 21 -10.04 6.28 -17.88
C THR A 21 -8.60 6.45 -17.39
N PHE A 22 -8.43 7.19 -16.29
CA PHE A 22 -7.17 7.33 -15.56
C PHE A 22 -6.91 5.99 -14.85
N GLY A 23 -6.47 5.00 -15.62
CA GLY A 23 -5.93 3.74 -15.11
C GLY A 23 -4.80 4.07 -14.13
N ILE A 24 -5.10 3.86 -12.85
CA ILE A 24 -4.33 4.12 -11.63
C ILE A 24 -2.81 4.27 -11.90
N ARG A 25 -2.37 5.49 -12.21
CA ARG A 25 -0.95 5.88 -12.16
C ARG A 25 -0.66 6.38 -10.76
N GLY A 26 -0.49 5.46 -9.81
CA GLY A 26 -0.36 5.85 -8.41
C GLY A 26 0.27 4.77 -7.54
N VAL A 27 1.05 5.19 -6.56
CA VAL A 27 1.46 4.34 -5.44
C VAL A 27 0.20 3.99 -4.65
N TYR A 28 0.03 2.73 -4.27
CA TYR A 28 -1.03 2.34 -3.32
C TYR A 28 -0.42 2.14 -1.94
N ALA A 29 -1.09 2.67 -0.92
CA ALA A 29 -0.65 2.59 0.45
C ALA A 29 -1.79 2.20 1.38
N GLN A 30 -1.47 1.44 2.43
CA GLN A 30 -2.41 1.07 3.48
C GLN A 30 -1.70 1.07 4.83
N LEU A 31 -2.37 1.59 5.87
CA LEU A 31 -1.86 1.60 7.24
C LEU A 31 -2.55 0.51 8.06
N TRP A 32 -1.78 -0.22 8.86
CA TRP A 32 -2.27 -1.26 9.77
C TRP A 32 -1.75 -1.07 11.19
N ASN A 33 -2.61 -1.35 12.17
CA ASN A 33 -2.23 -1.50 13.57
C ASN A 33 -1.78 -2.95 13.80
N ILE A 34 -0.65 -3.12 14.46
CA ILE A 34 -0.09 -4.42 14.82
C ILE A 34 0.03 -4.46 16.33
N ASP A 35 -0.81 -5.27 16.97
CA ASP A 35 -0.84 -5.39 18.42
C ASP A 35 0.46 -5.98 18.98
N ALA A 36 0.78 -5.59 20.21
CA ALA A 36 1.92 -6.09 20.96
C ALA A 36 1.96 -7.62 20.98
N HIS A 37 3.14 -8.20 20.72
CA HIS A 37 3.38 -9.65 20.73
C HIS A 37 2.48 -10.50 19.82
N LYS A 38 1.78 -9.87 18.86
CA LYS A 38 0.96 -10.56 17.86
C LYS A 38 1.69 -10.75 16.54
N LYS A 39 1.21 -11.74 15.79
CA LYS A 39 1.67 -12.08 14.44
C LYS A 39 0.53 -11.91 13.46
N TYR A 40 0.85 -11.38 12.31
CA TYR A 40 -0.09 -11.19 11.23
C TYR A 40 0.49 -11.67 9.91
N SER A 41 -0.33 -12.24 9.05
CA SER A 41 0.06 -12.66 7.70
C SER A 41 -0.67 -11.84 6.65
N LEU A 42 0.06 -11.49 5.59
CA LEU A 42 -0.50 -10.83 4.43
C LEU A 42 -1.16 -11.87 3.52
N SER A 43 -2.35 -11.50 3.01
CA SER A 43 -3.04 -12.23 1.96
C SER A 43 -3.58 -11.27 0.90
N SER A 44 -3.60 -11.73 -0.35
CA SER A 44 -4.11 -11.00 -1.50
C SER A 44 -4.84 -11.96 -2.42
N ASN A 45 -5.79 -11.43 -3.19
CA ASN A 45 -6.43 -12.18 -4.27
C ASN A 45 -5.57 -12.27 -5.54
N SER A 46 -4.37 -11.68 -5.54
CA SER A 46 -3.39 -11.76 -6.62
C SER A 46 -2.30 -12.77 -6.27
N SER A 47 -1.92 -13.61 -7.24
CA SER A 47 -0.72 -14.46 -7.18
C SER A 47 0.51 -13.80 -7.84
N ARG A 48 0.37 -12.56 -8.31
CA ARG A 48 1.46 -11.84 -8.97
C ARG A 48 2.49 -11.36 -7.96
N ASN A 49 3.72 -11.24 -8.45
CA ASN A 49 4.81 -10.63 -7.72
C ASN A 49 4.82 -9.12 -7.91
N HIS A 50 5.28 -8.40 -6.89
CA HIS A 50 5.30 -6.95 -6.86
C HIS A 50 6.56 -6.43 -6.17
N ASN A 51 6.92 -5.19 -6.50
CA ASN A 51 7.82 -4.38 -5.69
C ASN A 51 6.99 -3.62 -4.64
N PHE A 52 7.35 -3.74 -3.36
CA PHE A 52 6.62 -3.13 -2.26
C PHE A 52 7.50 -2.89 -1.04
N ASP A 53 7.05 -1.98 -0.17
CA ASP A 53 7.68 -1.66 1.11
C ASP A 53 6.72 -1.94 2.27
N LEU A 54 7.29 -2.39 3.39
CA LEU A 54 6.66 -2.34 4.72
C LEU A 54 7.46 -1.36 5.57
N ILE A 55 6.82 -0.28 6.01
CA ILE A 55 7.45 0.81 6.77
C ILE A 55 6.90 0.81 8.18
N ASN A 56 7.79 0.82 9.18
CA ASN A 56 7.40 1.01 10.56
C ASN A 56 7.17 2.50 10.83
N THR A 57 5.91 2.90 10.93
CA THR A 57 5.50 4.29 11.13
C THR A 57 5.02 4.54 12.56
N SER A 58 5.38 3.67 13.50
CA SER A 58 4.96 3.79 14.89
C SER A 58 5.44 5.08 15.55
N THR A 59 4.59 5.65 16.41
CA THR A 59 4.99 6.76 17.29
C THR A 59 5.89 6.29 18.42
N GLU A 60 5.58 5.12 18.99
CA GLU A 60 6.36 4.44 20.02
C GLU A 60 7.55 3.67 19.41
N ASP A 61 8.50 3.27 20.25
CA ASP A 61 9.68 2.47 19.85
C ASP A 61 9.34 0.99 19.64
N SER A 62 8.34 0.72 18.81
CA SER A 62 7.97 -0.64 18.41
C SER A 62 8.98 -1.17 17.37
N SER A 63 9.25 -2.47 17.41
CA SER A 63 10.04 -3.15 16.40
C SER A 63 9.29 -4.35 15.84
N PHE A 64 9.43 -4.55 14.53
CA PHE A 64 8.76 -5.63 13.82
C PHE A 64 9.77 -6.58 13.19
N LYS A 65 9.58 -7.87 13.40
CA LYS A 65 10.24 -8.90 12.60
C LYS A 65 9.36 -9.21 11.39
N ILE A 66 9.98 -9.16 10.22
CA ILE A 66 9.34 -9.47 8.95
C ILE A 66 9.89 -10.81 8.48
N TYR A 67 9.00 -11.73 8.14
CA TYR A 67 9.37 -13.07 7.67
C TYR A 67 8.84 -13.31 6.25
N THR A 68 9.61 -14.06 5.47
CA THR A 68 9.20 -14.59 4.16
C THR A 68 8.15 -15.69 4.31
N PRO A 69 7.47 -16.10 3.22
CA PRO A 69 6.43 -17.14 3.28
C PRO A 69 6.93 -18.50 3.78
N ASP A 70 8.22 -18.80 3.60
CA ASP A 70 8.88 -19.99 4.16
C ASP A 70 9.27 -19.83 5.65
N ARG A 71 8.76 -18.79 6.32
CA ARG A 71 8.95 -18.45 7.74
C ARG A 71 10.40 -18.12 8.12
N LYS A 72 11.27 -17.82 7.16
CA LYS A 72 12.61 -17.31 7.45
C LYS A 72 12.55 -15.83 7.80
N LEU A 73 13.37 -15.40 8.75
CA LEU A 73 13.50 -13.99 9.10
C LEU A 73 14.10 -13.25 7.90
N TYR A 74 13.35 -12.30 7.36
CA TYR A 74 13.81 -11.42 6.28
C TYR A 74 14.58 -10.23 6.85
N GLN A 75 13.93 -9.46 7.73
CA GLN A 75 14.50 -8.25 8.31
C GLN A 75 13.78 -7.91 9.63
N THR A 76 14.48 -7.26 10.55
CA THR A 76 13.85 -6.55 11.67
C THR A 76 13.82 -5.06 11.34
N ILE A 77 12.66 -4.41 11.46
CA ILE A 77 12.49 -2.98 11.21
C ILE A 77 12.12 -2.23 12.50
N ARG A 78 12.89 -1.21 12.85
CA ARG A 78 12.63 -0.26 13.93
C ARG A 78 11.86 0.95 13.43
N LYS A 79 11.46 1.84 14.34
CA LYS A 79 10.76 3.09 14.02
C LYS A 79 11.45 3.85 12.89
N GLY A 80 10.70 4.18 11.84
CA GLY A 80 11.18 4.90 10.66
C GLY A 80 11.93 4.05 9.63
N GLU A 81 12.23 2.78 9.94
CA GLU A 81 12.85 1.86 9.00
C GLU A 81 11.82 1.16 8.12
N LYS A 82 12.31 0.61 7.01
CA LYS A 82 11.49 -0.14 6.06
C LYS A 82 12.15 -1.43 5.59
N ALA A 83 11.31 -2.41 5.29
CA ALA A 83 11.67 -3.64 4.58
C ALA A 83 11.22 -3.50 3.13
N HIS A 84 12.17 -3.55 2.20
CA HIS A 84 11.93 -3.43 0.77
C HIS A 84 11.91 -4.81 0.11
N PHE A 85 10.87 -5.10 -0.66
CA PHE A 85 10.69 -6.35 -1.39
C PHE A 85 10.71 -6.08 -2.89
N LYS A 86 11.39 -6.97 -3.63
CA LYS A 86 11.43 -6.94 -5.09
C LYS A 86 10.92 -8.25 -5.66
N ASP A 87 10.11 -8.16 -6.70
CA ASP A 87 9.54 -9.31 -7.42
C ASP A 87 9.03 -10.40 -6.46
N THR A 88 8.25 -9.99 -5.47
CA THR A 88 7.78 -10.87 -4.38
C THR A 88 6.26 -10.84 -4.28
N SER A 89 5.64 -12.01 -4.08
CA SER A 89 4.21 -12.11 -3.77
C SER A 89 3.95 -11.62 -2.34
N PHE A 90 2.85 -10.89 -2.13
CA PHE A 90 2.42 -10.47 -0.79
C PHE A 90 2.04 -11.65 0.11
N ASN A 91 1.52 -12.72 -0.50
CA ASN A 91 0.92 -13.83 0.23
C ASN A 91 1.94 -14.55 1.10
N GLY A 92 1.61 -14.68 2.39
CA GLY A 92 2.42 -15.42 3.35
C GLY A 92 3.55 -14.61 3.98
N ILE A 93 3.76 -13.34 3.62
CA ILE A 93 4.64 -12.45 4.39
C ILE A 93 4.07 -12.32 5.80
N ILE A 94 4.90 -12.51 6.82
CA ILE A 94 4.49 -12.44 8.24
C ILE A 94 5.13 -11.22 8.87
N ILE A 95 4.34 -10.51 9.67
CA ILE A 95 4.74 -9.37 10.48
C ILE A 95 4.52 -9.76 11.95
N GLU A 96 5.57 -9.71 12.76
CA GLU A 96 5.51 -9.94 14.21
C GLU A 96 5.93 -8.68 14.95
N ASN A 97 5.06 -8.19 15.85
CA ASN A 97 5.45 -7.15 16.80
C ASN A 97 6.20 -7.79 17.97
N MET A 98 7.46 -7.39 18.16
CA MET A 98 8.31 -7.93 19.22
C MET A 98 8.20 -7.14 20.53
N THR A 99 7.50 -6.03 20.53
CA THR A 99 7.43 -5.09 21.65
C THR A 99 6.14 -5.23 22.44
N SER A 100 6.15 -4.71 23.66
CA SER A 100 5.01 -4.70 24.59
C SER A 100 3.97 -3.62 24.28
N VAL A 101 4.24 -2.77 23.29
CA VAL A 101 3.35 -1.70 22.83
C VAL A 101 2.85 -2.02 21.43
N ASN A 102 1.65 -1.54 21.12
CA ASN A 102 1.12 -1.60 19.77
C ASN A 102 1.96 -0.73 18.84
N GLY A 103 1.94 -1.05 17.55
CA GLY A 103 2.62 -0.24 16.56
C GLY A 103 1.86 -0.18 15.23
N ASN A 104 2.43 0.60 14.31
CA ASN A 104 1.86 0.90 13.01
C ASN A 104 2.82 0.46 11.91
N ILE A 105 2.30 -0.29 10.95
CA ILE A 105 2.99 -0.55 9.70
C ILE A 105 2.21 0.04 8.55
N GLN A 106 2.92 0.77 7.70
CA GLN A 106 2.42 1.22 6.43
C GLN A 106 2.95 0.33 5.30
N PHE A 107 2.04 -0.26 4.56
CA PHE A 107 2.31 -0.98 3.32
C PHE A 107 2.27 -0.03 2.15
N TYR A 108 3.23 -0.15 1.23
CA TYR A 108 3.33 0.63 0.01
C TYR A 108 3.66 -0.26 -1.17
N VAL A 109 2.94 -0.16 -2.28
CA VAL A 109 3.20 -0.91 -3.52
C VAL A 109 3.27 0.00 -4.73
N TYR A 110 4.22 -0.28 -5.62
CA TYR A 110 4.47 0.48 -6.84
C TYR A 110 3.65 -0.10 -8.01
N ILE A 111 2.49 0.50 -8.33
CA ILE A 111 1.56 -0.02 -9.35
C ILE A 111 2.03 0.31 -10.79
N GLN A 112 2.99 1.22 -10.96
CA GLN A 112 3.49 1.63 -12.29
C GLN A 112 4.31 0.55 -13.02
N GLU A 113 4.58 -0.60 -12.40
CA GLU A 113 5.38 -1.66 -13.02
C GLU A 113 4.56 -2.51 -13.99
N LYS A 114 4.54 -2.15 -15.28
CA LYS A 114 4.08 -2.97 -16.42
C LYS A 114 2.70 -3.68 -16.24
N GLY A 115 1.62 -2.97 -16.55
CA GLY A 115 0.33 -3.60 -16.90
C GLY A 115 -0.66 -3.83 -15.76
N TYR A 116 -0.47 -3.18 -14.61
CA TYR A 116 -1.46 -3.18 -13.53
C TYR A 116 -2.54 -2.12 -13.78
N LEU A 117 -3.79 -2.56 -13.96
CA LEU A 117 -4.95 -1.68 -14.14
C LEU A 117 -5.67 -1.34 -12.83
N THR A 118 -5.36 -2.10 -11.76
CA THR A 118 -6.02 -1.99 -10.46
C THR A 118 -5.02 -2.14 -9.33
N ALA A 119 -5.22 -1.40 -8.24
CA ALA A 119 -4.46 -1.61 -7.01
C ALA A 119 -4.70 -3.02 -6.44
N PRO A 120 -3.66 -3.70 -5.92
CA PRO A 120 -3.84 -5.00 -5.30
C PRO A 120 -4.65 -4.86 -4.02
N LYS A 121 -5.59 -5.77 -3.79
CA LYS A 121 -6.28 -5.87 -2.51
C LYS A 121 -5.42 -6.72 -1.59
N VAL A 122 -4.84 -6.12 -0.56
CA VAL A 122 -4.03 -6.81 0.46
C VAL A 122 -4.76 -6.73 1.79
N LYS A 123 -4.76 -7.83 2.53
CA LYS A 123 -5.37 -7.95 3.85
C LYS A 123 -4.35 -8.45 4.84
N LEU A 124 -4.48 -7.98 6.08
CA LEU A 124 -3.80 -8.54 7.23
C LEU A 124 -4.74 -9.49 7.96
N SER A 125 -4.24 -10.62 8.41
CA SER A 125 -4.99 -11.55 9.27
C SER A 125 -4.09 -12.05 10.38
N GLU A 126 -4.61 -12.09 11.60
CA GLU A 126 -3.86 -12.60 12.75
C GLU A 126 -3.51 -14.08 12.52
N VAL A 127 -2.27 -14.43 12.82
CA VAL A 127 -1.81 -15.82 12.81
C VAL A 127 -2.10 -16.41 14.18
N ASN A 128 -3.20 -17.16 14.28
CA ASN A 128 -3.48 -17.96 15.46
C ASN A 128 -2.39 -19.02 15.62
N LYS A 129 -1.88 -19.16 16.85
CA LYS A 129 -0.90 -20.21 17.22
C LYS A 129 -1.53 -21.59 17.15
#